data_AF-A0A1I5UK80-F1
#
_entry.id   AF-A0A1I5UK80-F1
#
_cell.length_a   1.000
_cell.length_b   1.000
_cell.length_c   1.000
_cell.angle_alpha   90.00
_cell.angle_beta   90.00
_cell.angle_gamma   90.00
#
_symmetry.space_group_name_H-M   'P 1'
#
loop_
_entity.id
_entity.type
_entity.pdbx_description
1 polymer ?
#
loop_
_entity_poly.entity_id
_entity_poly.type
_entity_poly.pdbx_seq_one_letter_code
_entity_poly.pdbx_strand_id
1 'polypeptide(L)' 'MKEQNNQTLRLRAETIENLHIFSEILKKSPEQIIEEALDAYFDQVQKELMEKNLMDENAQTNLSYDEFWDGVDI' A
#
# COMPACT_ATOMS: atom_id res chain seq x y z
N MET A 1 -15.16 -20.31 5.41
CA MET A 1 -16.12 -19.39 4.77
C MET A 1 -15.60 -17.99 4.99
N LYS A 2 -15.42 -17.16 3.94
CA LYS A 2 -14.99 -15.76 4.13
C LYS A 2 -16.17 -14.97 4.68
N GLU A 3 -15.98 -14.34 5.83
CA GLU A 3 -16.98 -13.50 6.50
C GLU A 3 -17.17 -12.23 5.66
N GLN A 4 -18.39 -12.00 5.15
CA GLN A 4 -18.69 -10.77 4.41
C GLN A 4 -19.03 -9.66 5.41
N ASN A 5 -18.11 -8.71 5.56
CA ASN A 5 -18.32 -7.53 6.41
C ASN A 5 -19.07 -6.47 5.57
N ASN A 6 -20.31 -6.16 5.94
CA ASN A 6 -21.16 -5.28 5.16
C ASN A 6 -21.18 -3.88 5.79
N GLN A 7 -20.24 -3.03 5.38
CA GLN A 7 -20.13 -1.64 5.84
C GLN A 7 -20.44 -0.67 4.70
N THR A 8 -21.20 0.39 5.00
CA THR A 8 -21.53 1.41 4.00
C THR A 8 -20.42 2.44 3.86
N LEU A 9 -19.83 2.53 2.67
CA LEU A 9 -18.87 3.57 2.31
C LEU A 9 -19.60 4.78 1.69
N ARG A 10 -19.20 6.00 2.06
CA ARG A 10 -19.71 7.24 1.46
C ARG A 10 -18.61 7.91 0.64
N LEU A 11 -18.89 8.14 -0.64
CA LEU A 11 -18.01 8.82 -1.58
C LEU A 11 -18.62 10.16 -2.00
N ARG A 12 -17.79 11.06 -2.52
CA ARG A 12 -18.27 12.31 -3.13
C ARG A 12 -19.10 12.00 -4.39
N ALA A 13 -20.10 12.83 -4.67
CA ALA A 13 -20.99 12.63 -5.83
C ALA A 13 -20.21 12.55 -7.15
N GLU A 14 -19.26 13.46 -7.38
CA GLU A 14 -18.39 13.45 -8.57
C GLU A 14 -17.57 12.15 -8.68
N THR A 15 -17.13 11.59 -7.55
CA THR A 15 -16.40 10.31 -7.53
C THR A 15 -17.29 9.16 -7.94
N ILE A 16 -18.57 9.15 -7.52
CA ILE A 16 -19.55 8.13 -7.91
C ILE A 16 -19.89 8.25 -9.40
N GLU A 17 -20.07 9.47 -9.91
CA GLU A 17 -20.32 9.72 -11.33
C GLU A 17 -19.15 9.21 -12.20
N ASN A 18 -17.93 9.59 -11.85
CA ASN A 18 -16.73 9.12 -12.54
C ASN A 18 -16.60 7.59 -12.46
N LEU A 19 -16.89 6.99 -11.30
CA LEU A 19 -16.84 5.54 -11.13
C LEU A 19 -17.81 4.83 -12.10
N HIS A 20 -19.01 5.35 -12.30
CA HIS A 20 -19.95 4.79 -13.28
C HIS A 20 -19.47 4.97 -14.72
N ILE A 21 -18.92 6.12 -15.07
CA ILE A 21 -18.33 6.36 -16.40
C ILE A 21 -17.20 5.35 -16.68
N PHE A 22 -16.28 5.18 -15.73
CA PHE A 22 -15.18 4.22 -15.88
C PHE A 22 -15.63 2.77 -15.85
N SER A 23 -16.70 2.45 -15.13
CA SER A 23 -17.33 1.12 -15.15
C SER A 23 -17.76 0.73 -16.57
N GLU A 24 -18.38 1.65 -17.31
CA GLU A 24 -18.78 1.41 -18.70
C GLU A 24 -17.58 1.27 -19.65
N ILE A 25 -16.60 2.18 -19.52
CA ILE A 25 -15.40 2.19 -20.38
C ILE A 25 -14.56 0.91 -20.19
N LEU A 26 -14.32 0.54 -18.93
CA LEU A 26 -13.47 -0.58 -18.56
C LEU A 26 -14.21 -1.92 -18.59
N LYS A 27 -15.54 -1.90 -18.73
CA LYS A 27 -16.42 -3.08 -18.63
C LYS A 27 -16.21 -3.85 -17.33
N LYS A 28 -16.03 -3.11 -16.23
CA LYS A 28 -15.85 -3.65 -14.88
C LYS A 28 -16.98 -3.13 -13.99
N SER A 29 -17.37 -3.91 -12.99
CA SER A 29 -18.31 -3.41 -11.99
C SER A 29 -17.68 -2.30 -11.13
N PRO A 30 -18.47 -1.35 -10.60
CA PRO A 30 -17.97 -0.34 -9.65
C PRO A 30 -17.22 -0.96 -8.47
N GLU A 31 -17.68 -2.10 -7.97
CA GLU A 31 -17.05 -2.85 -6.88
C GLU A 31 -15.65 -3.32 -7.26
N GLN A 32 -15.48 -3.92 -8.45
CA GLN A 32 -14.16 -4.37 -8.92
C GLN A 32 -13.19 -3.20 -9.08
N ILE A 33 -13.66 -2.05 -9.57
CA ILE A 33 -12.81 -0.86 -9.71
C ILE A 33 -12.37 -0.34 -8.33
N ILE A 34 -13.29 -0.33 -7.36
CA ILE A 34 -12.97 0.10 -5.99
C ILE A 34 -11.98 -0.87 -5.34
N GLU A 35 -12.20 -2.18 -5.45
CA GLU A 35 -11.30 -3.19 -4.90
C GLU A 35 -9.89 -3.07 -5.50
N GLU A 36 -9.78 -3.01 -6.83
CA GLU A 36 -8.49 -2.86 -7.53
C GLU A 36 -7.77 -1.56 -7.14
N ALA A 37 -8.51 -0.45 -7.01
CA ALA A 37 -7.93 0.84 -6.63
C ALA A 37 -7.43 0.83 -5.17
N LEU A 38 -8.16 0.16 -4.27
CA LEU A 38 -7.76 0.00 -2.87
C LEU A 38 -6.55 -0.91 -2.74
N ASP A 39 -6.52 -2.03 -3.46
CA ASP A 39 -5.38 -2.95 -3.49
C ASP A 39 -4.11 -2.20 -3.95
N ALA A 40 -4.20 -1.47 -5.06
CA ALA A 40 -3.08 -0.67 -5.56
C ALA A 40 -2.61 0.39 -4.56
N TYR A 41 -3.54 1.05 -3.87
CA TYR A 41 -3.21 2.04 -2.84
C TYR A 41 -2.53 1.39 -1.64
N PHE A 42 -3.03 0.25 -1.17
CA PHE A 42 -2.44 -0.48 -0.03
C PHE A 42 -1.05 -1.02 -0.35
N ASP A 43 -0.85 -1.58 -1.54
CA ASP A 43 0.46 -2.04 -2.01
C ASP A 43 1.47 -0.89 -2.04
N GLN A 44 1.06 0.28 -2.54
CA GLN A 44 1.91 1.48 -2.54
C GLN A 44 2.27 1.90 -1.11
N VAL A 45 1.28 2.02 -0.23
CA VAL A 45 1.50 2.43 1.17
C VAL A 45 2.40 1.43 1.89
N GLN A 46 2.21 0.14 1.68
CA GLN A 46 3.05 -0.89 2.28
C GLN A 46 4.50 -0.75 1.82
N LYS A 47 4.73 -0.53 0.53
CA LYS A 47 6.05 -0.29 -0.03
C LYS A 47 6.72 0.94 0.58
N GLU A 48 6.00 2.05 0.68
CA GLU A 48 6.52 3.28 1.31
C GLU A 48 6.89 3.07 2.79
N LEU A 49 6.10 2.29 3.52
CA LEU A 49 6.41 1.94 4.91
C LEU A 49 7.65 1.06 5.02
N MET A 50 7.82 0.09 4.12
CA MET A 50 9.03 -0.73 4.07
C MET A 50 10.27 0.09 3.72
N GLU A 51 10.18 1.00 2.74
CA GLU A 51 11.29 1.89 2.37
C GLU A 51 11.68 2.81 3.53
N LYS A 52 10.71 3.35 4.28
CA LYS A 52 10.98 4.14 5.49
C LYS A 52 11.63 3.33 6.59
N ASN A 53 11.16 2.11 6.84
CA ASN A 53 11.80 1.23 7.83
C ASN A 53 13.22 0.86 7.44
N LEU A 54 13.48 0.59 6.15
CA LEU A 54 14.85 0.35 5.65
C LEU A 54 15.74 1.60 5.78
N MET A 55 15.20 2.80 5.55
CA MET A 55 15.95 4.04 5.75
C MET A 55 16.23 4.32 7.23
N ASP A 56 15.28 4.03 8.13
CA ASP A 56 15.45 4.21 9.58
C ASP A 56 16.40 3.14 10.16
N GLU A 57 16.28 1.87 9.74
CA GLU A 57 17.25 0.82 10.06
C GLU A 57 18.64 1.15 9.52
N ASN A 58 18.77 1.61 8.27
CA ASN A 58 20.06 2.05 7.70
C ASN A 58 20.61 3.33 8.38
N ALA A 59 19.74 4.22 8.86
CA ALA A 59 20.15 5.38 9.63
C ALA A 59 20.61 5.01 11.05
N GLN A 60 20.02 3.97 11.65
CA GLN A 60 20.46 3.39 12.92
C GLN A 60 21.69 2.47 12.76
N THR A 61 21.87 1.87 11.58
CA THR A 61 23.02 1.02 11.21
C THR A 61 24.05 1.76 10.35
N ASN A 62 24.18 3.08 10.49
CA ASN A 62 25.36 3.80 9.99
C ASN A 62 26.58 3.54 10.90
N LEU A 63 26.76 2.29 11.33
CA LEU A 63 28.02 1.76 11.84
C LEU A 63 28.87 1.46 10.61
N SER A 64 30.08 2.00 10.56
CA SER A 64 30.99 1.71 9.44
C SER A 64 31.24 0.20 9.34
N TYR A 65 31.56 -0.32 8.15
CA TYR A 65 31.90 -1.75 7.96
C TYR A 65 32.96 -2.22 8.98
N ASP A 66 33.91 -1.35 9.31
CA ASP A 66 34.95 -1.62 10.32
C ASP A 66 34.35 -1.80 11.73
N GLU A 67 33.35 -1.01 12.11
CA GLU A 67 32.69 -1.04 13.43
C GLU A 67 31.76 -2.26 13.61
N PHE A 68 31.29 -2.84 12.50
CA PHE A 68 30.53 -4.10 12.50
C PHE A 68 31.42 -5.32 12.76
N TRP A 69 32.66 -5.32 12.28
CA TRP A 69 33.60 -6.45 12.42
C TRP A 69 34.64 -6.29 13.54
N ASP A 70 34.77 -5.10 14.15
CA ASP A 70 35.70 -4.82 15.28
C ASP A 70 35.46 -5.70 16.53
N GLY A 71 34.29 -6.32 16.64
CA GLY A 71 33.94 -7.25 17.72
C GLY A 71 34.06 -8.74 17.35
N VAL A 72 34.45 -9.07 16.12
CA VAL A 72 34.60 -10.45 15.65
C VAL A 72 36.09 -10.72 15.46
N ASP A 73 36.75 -11.26 16.49
CA ASP A 73 38.09 -11.83 16.35
C ASP A 73 38.05 -12.98 15.32
N ILE A 74 38.84 -12.84 14.24
CA ILE A 74 39.01 -13.85 13.17
C ILE A 74 40.16 -14.78 13.53
#